data_AF-A0A0D2NH70-F1
#
_entry.id   AF-A0A0D2NH70-F1
#
_cell.length_a   1.000
_cell.length_b   1.000
_cell.length_c   1.000
_cell.angle_alpha   90.00
_cell.angle_beta   90.00
_cell.angle_gamma   90.00
#
_symmetry.space_group_name_H-M   'P 1'
#
loop_
_entity.id
_entity.type
_entity.pdbx_description
1 polymer ?
#
loop_
_entity_poly.entity_id
_entity_poly.type
_entity_poly.pdbx_seq_one_letter_code
_entity_poly.pdbx_strand_id
1 'polypeptide(L)'
;MEIQAPHPITKYPDPEKHDATSGGNHDVEDDEISPIEQVRLTVTNTDDPTLPVWTFRMWFLGLFSCALLSFLNQFFSYRTEPLIITQITVQVSTLPIGHFMASVLPKTQFGIPGFGSKRFSLNPGPFNMKEHVLICIFANAGSAFGNGSAYAIGIVNIIKAFYGRNISFLAGWLLIITTQVLGYGWAGLLRKYVVEPAHMWWPSTLVQVSLFRALHEKDDKNDRRMTRAKFFLIILICSFVWYLVPGYLFTTLTSISWICWIFSKSVTAQQIGSGLRGLGLGAFTLDWSAVASFLFSPLISPFFAIANVFVGYVLIIYIAIPVAYWGLDLYNASRFPIFSSHLFTAQGQKYNITAIVNDKFEIDLAKYEEQGRINLSMFFALTYGFGFATIASTMTHVALFYGREIYDRYRASHTGKEDIHTRLMRKYKDIPSWWFYALLAATFVVSLVLCIFLNDQVQMPWWGLLFAGAMAFIFTLPISIITATTNQVNQFI
;
A
#
# COMPACT_ATOMS: atom_id res chain seq x y z
N MET A 1 6.55 27.51 -19.23
CA MET A 1 6.10 26.25 -19.86
C MET A 1 7.17 25.93 -20.88
N GLU A 2 8.23 25.29 -20.42
CA GLU A 2 9.39 24.91 -21.22
C GLU A 2 9.58 23.42 -20.94
N ILE A 3 9.45 22.62 -22.00
CA ILE A 3 9.47 21.15 -21.94
C ILE A 3 10.94 20.75 -22.00
N GLN A 4 11.50 20.35 -20.87
CA GLN A 4 12.84 19.79 -20.82
C GLN A 4 12.75 18.27 -21.03
N ALA A 5 13.32 17.81 -22.15
CA ALA A 5 13.42 16.41 -22.54
C ALA A 5 14.21 15.58 -21.49
N PRO A 6 13.98 14.25 -21.41
CA PRO A 6 14.64 13.42 -20.41
C PRO A 6 16.15 13.32 -20.70
N HIS A 7 16.97 13.71 -19.71
CA HIS A 7 18.40 13.42 -19.74
C HIS A 7 18.63 11.90 -19.67
N PRO A 8 19.58 11.36 -20.46
CA PRO A 8 19.94 9.95 -20.38
C PRO A 8 20.59 9.65 -19.02
N ILE A 9 20.25 8.48 -18.48
CA ILE A 9 20.86 7.89 -17.28
C ILE A 9 22.38 7.96 -17.44
N THR A 10 23.03 8.79 -16.61
CA THR A 10 24.48 8.91 -16.55
C THR A 10 25.07 7.56 -16.16
N LYS A 11 25.80 6.94 -17.08
CA LYS A 11 26.73 5.85 -16.77
C LYS A 11 27.78 6.37 -15.79
N TYR A 12 28.06 5.60 -14.74
CA TYR A 12 29.20 5.82 -13.86
C TYR A 12 30.52 5.89 -14.66
N PRO A 13 31.47 6.77 -14.31
CA PRO A 13 32.83 6.69 -14.81
C PRO A 13 33.58 5.51 -14.17
N ASP A 14 34.44 4.85 -14.95
CA ASP A 14 35.35 3.80 -14.49
C ASP A 14 36.28 4.29 -13.36
N PRO A 15 36.62 3.43 -12.38
CA PRO A 15 37.47 3.81 -11.27
C PRO A 15 38.95 3.64 -11.66
N GLU A 16 39.47 4.45 -12.57
CA GLU A 16 40.93 4.50 -12.80
C GLU A 16 41.38 5.80 -13.49
N LYS A 17 41.67 6.80 -12.64
CA LYS A 17 42.68 7.89 -12.76
C LYS A 17 42.16 9.17 -12.09
N HIS A 18 42.38 9.28 -10.79
CA HIS A 18 42.40 10.58 -10.12
C HIS A 18 43.79 11.20 -10.30
N ASP A 19 43.87 12.21 -11.18
CA ASP A 19 44.92 13.22 -11.05
C ASP A 19 44.59 14.07 -9.82
N ALA A 20 45.55 14.12 -8.91
CA ALA A 20 45.50 14.89 -7.70
C ALA A 20 45.73 16.37 -8.04
N THR A 21 44.71 17.23 -7.87
CA THR A 21 44.80 18.60 -7.31
C THR A 21 43.47 19.35 -7.46
N SER A 22 42.61 19.33 -6.42
CA SER A 22 41.72 20.43 -5.99
C SER A 22 40.72 19.94 -4.92
N GLY A 23 41.21 19.37 -3.81
CA GLY A 23 40.37 18.98 -2.68
C GLY A 23 40.26 20.12 -1.67
N GLY A 24 39.04 20.46 -1.24
CA GLY A 24 38.89 21.36 -0.09
C GLY A 24 37.48 21.77 0.30
N ASN A 25 36.58 22.10 -0.64
CA ASN A 25 35.29 22.70 -0.26
C ASN A 25 34.04 22.19 -1.00
N HIS A 26 34.17 21.59 -2.18
CA HIS A 26 32.98 21.07 -2.90
C HIS A 26 32.50 19.71 -2.36
N ASP A 27 33.40 18.87 -1.86
CA ASP A 27 33.04 17.52 -1.39
C ASP A 27 32.24 17.52 -0.08
N VAL A 28 32.34 18.58 0.75
CA VAL A 28 31.65 18.66 2.05
C VAL A 28 30.18 19.09 1.89
N GLU A 29 29.88 19.96 0.92
CA GLU A 29 28.49 20.39 0.67
C GLU A 29 27.65 19.28 0.02
N ASP A 30 28.24 18.47 -0.87
CA ASP A 30 27.57 17.31 -1.47
C ASP A 30 27.29 16.18 -0.46
N ASP A 31 28.07 16.12 0.64
CA ASP A 31 27.90 15.15 1.74
C ASP A 31 26.76 15.52 2.71
N GLU A 32 26.23 16.74 2.60
CA GLU A 32 25.11 17.21 3.42
C GLU A 32 23.76 17.10 2.71
N ILE A 33 23.72 16.54 1.50
CA ILE A 33 22.54 16.58 0.64
C ILE A 33 22.16 15.17 0.18
N SER A 34 20.85 14.86 0.20
CA SER A 34 20.36 13.59 -0.32
C SER A 34 20.51 13.54 -1.86
N PRO A 35 20.95 12.41 -2.45
CA PRO A 35 21.11 12.26 -3.90
C PRO A 35 19.78 12.31 -4.67
N ILE A 36 18.65 12.10 -4.01
CA ILE A 36 17.31 12.17 -4.63
C ILE A 36 16.77 13.60 -4.49
N GLU A 37 16.57 14.27 -5.62
CA GLU A 37 16.10 15.66 -5.66
C GLU A 37 14.77 15.85 -4.92
N GLN A 38 13.82 14.92 -5.09
CA GLN A 38 12.51 14.98 -4.44
C GLN A 38 12.65 14.93 -2.91
N VAL A 39 13.59 14.12 -2.39
CA VAL A 39 13.89 14.04 -0.95
C VAL A 39 14.51 15.35 -0.49
N ARG A 40 15.50 15.87 -1.21
CA ARG A 40 16.17 17.15 -0.91
C ARG A 40 15.21 18.34 -0.81
N LEU A 41 14.20 18.38 -1.66
CA LEU A 41 13.20 19.47 -1.66
C LEU A 41 12.17 19.32 -0.53
N THR A 42 11.92 18.10 -0.06
CA THR A 42 10.80 17.79 0.85
C THR A 42 11.22 17.47 2.28
N VAL A 43 12.42 16.97 2.52
CA VAL A 43 12.88 16.55 3.85
C VAL A 43 13.95 17.52 4.36
N THR A 44 13.87 17.88 5.64
CA THR A 44 14.87 18.73 6.28
C THR A 44 16.10 17.93 6.68
N ASN A 45 17.28 18.54 6.55
CA ASN A 45 18.57 17.94 6.91
C ASN A 45 18.94 18.15 8.39
N THR A 46 17.97 18.55 9.22
CA THR A 46 18.17 18.85 10.64
C THR A 46 17.20 18.05 11.50
N ASP A 47 17.64 17.71 12.71
CA ASP A 47 16.87 16.93 13.67
C ASP A 47 17.19 17.36 15.11
N ASP A 48 16.15 17.53 15.93
CA ASP A 48 16.24 17.82 17.37
C ASP A 48 15.88 16.57 18.21
N PRO A 49 16.86 15.84 18.78
CA PRO A 49 16.61 14.62 19.54
C PRO A 49 15.98 14.85 20.91
N THR A 50 15.84 16.10 21.37
CA THR A 50 15.32 16.42 22.71
C THR A 50 13.80 16.46 22.80
N LEU A 51 13.11 16.45 21.65
CA LEU A 51 11.65 16.55 21.58
C LEU A 51 10.95 15.33 22.24
N PRO A 52 9.93 15.55 23.10
CA PRO A 52 9.23 14.47 23.77
C PRO A 52 8.31 13.72 22.81
N VAL A 53 8.49 12.40 22.73
CA VAL A 53 7.74 11.50 21.84
C VAL A 53 6.81 10.53 22.57
N TRP A 54 7.21 10.04 23.75
CA TRP A 54 6.45 9.09 24.57
C TRP A 54 5.47 9.82 25.49
N THR A 55 4.47 10.47 24.92
CA THR A 55 3.46 11.24 25.67
C THR A 55 2.17 10.46 25.85
N PHE A 56 1.33 10.89 26.80
CA PHE A 56 -0.03 10.36 26.94
C PHE A 56 -0.87 10.58 25.66
N ARG A 57 -0.76 11.75 25.03
CA ARG A 57 -1.56 12.07 23.84
C ARG A 57 -1.18 11.19 22.65
N MET A 58 0.10 10.87 22.49
CA MET A 58 0.58 9.96 21.45
C MET A 58 -0.09 8.59 21.57
N TRP A 59 -0.09 7.99 22.76
CA TRP A 59 -0.74 6.70 23.00
C TRP A 59 -2.25 6.76 22.84
N PHE A 60 -2.90 7.77 23.45
CA PHE A 60 -4.35 7.90 23.42
C PHE A 60 -4.87 8.14 21.99
N LEU A 61 -4.34 9.14 21.30
CA LEU A 61 -4.74 9.46 19.92
C LEU A 61 -4.31 8.36 18.96
N GLY A 62 -3.10 7.82 19.09
CA GLY A 62 -2.60 6.75 18.24
C GLY A 62 -3.46 5.48 18.30
N LEU A 63 -3.73 4.96 19.50
CA LEU A 63 -4.56 3.77 19.68
C LEU A 63 -6.00 3.99 19.22
N PHE A 64 -6.59 5.14 19.56
CA PHE A 64 -7.93 5.50 19.12
C PHE A 64 -8.02 5.58 17.59
N SER A 65 -7.08 6.28 16.96
CA SER A 65 -7.01 6.39 15.50
C SER A 65 -6.80 5.03 14.82
N CYS A 66 -5.95 4.17 15.37
CA CYS A 66 -5.75 2.81 14.86
C CYS A 66 -7.06 2.01 14.86
N ALA A 67 -7.76 1.97 16.00
CA ALA A 67 -9.03 1.26 16.12
C ALA A 67 -10.12 1.84 15.20
N LEU A 68 -10.24 3.17 15.14
CA LEU A 68 -11.21 3.86 14.32
C LEU A 68 -10.97 3.61 12.82
N LEU A 69 -9.73 3.74 12.35
CA LEU A 69 -9.42 3.52 10.93
C LEU A 69 -9.60 2.07 10.53
N SER A 70 -9.25 1.11 11.40
CA SER A 70 -9.48 -0.30 11.14
C SER A 70 -10.96 -0.62 10.96
N PHE A 71 -11.81 -0.09 11.84
CA PHE A 71 -13.26 -0.25 11.74
C PHE A 71 -13.83 0.40 10.45
N LEU A 72 -13.49 1.67 10.20
CA LEU A 72 -14.03 2.40 9.05
C LEU A 72 -13.61 1.76 7.73
N ASN A 73 -12.34 1.41 7.57
CA ASN A 73 -11.86 0.78 6.34
C ASN A 73 -12.48 -0.60 6.12
N GLN A 74 -12.66 -1.39 7.19
CA GLN A 74 -13.35 -2.67 7.08
C GLN A 74 -14.83 -2.52 6.71
N PHE A 75 -15.48 -1.45 7.17
CA PHE A 75 -16.85 -1.15 6.79
C PHE A 75 -16.95 -0.74 5.31
N PHE A 76 -16.03 0.12 4.84
CA PHE A 76 -16.03 0.60 3.46
C PHE A 76 -15.55 -0.45 2.44
N SER A 77 -14.80 -1.46 2.86
CA SER A 77 -14.32 -2.53 1.96
C SER A 77 -15.46 -3.36 1.34
N TYR A 78 -16.66 -3.36 1.93
CA TYR A 78 -17.82 -4.09 1.43
C TYR A 78 -18.64 -3.31 0.39
N ARG A 79 -18.24 -2.07 0.07
CA ARG A 79 -18.88 -1.30 -1.00
C ARG A 79 -18.41 -1.79 -2.37
N THR A 80 -19.26 -1.63 -3.39
CA THR A 80 -18.93 -1.94 -4.78
C THR A 80 -17.69 -1.20 -5.26
N GLU A 81 -17.62 0.10 -4.94
CA GLU A 81 -16.40 0.90 -5.07
C GLU A 81 -15.81 1.07 -3.67
N PRO A 82 -14.75 0.34 -3.32
CA PRO A 82 -14.16 0.41 -1.99
C PRO A 82 -13.58 1.80 -1.75
N LEU A 83 -13.83 2.34 -0.57
CA LEU A 83 -13.27 3.61 -0.13
C LEU A 83 -12.22 3.34 0.94
N ILE A 84 -11.01 3.83 0.71
CA ILE A 84 -9.90 3.68 1.66
C ILE A 84 -9.67 5.01 2.37
N ILE A 85 -9.79 4.99 3.70
CA ILE A 85 -9.41 6.10 4.57
C ILE A 85 -7.97 5.85 5.05
N THR A 86 -7.05 6.68 4.56
CA THR A 86 -5.62 6.59 4.90
C THR A 86 -5.28 7.38 6.16
N GLN A 87 -4.04 7.21 6.65
CA GLN A 87 -3.49 7.96 7.78
C GLN A 87 -3.52 9.50 7.60
N ILE A 88 -3.65 10.01 6.37
CA ILE A 88 -3.71 11.46 6.08
C ILE A 88 -4.86 12.13 6.84
N THR A 89 -6.02 11.47 6.93
CA THR A 89 -7.18 12.00 7.66
C THR A 89 -6.85 12.17 9.15
N VAL A 90 -6.08 11.25 9.72
CA VAL A 90 -5.61 11.35 11.10
C VAL A 90 -4.61 12.49 11.21
N GLN A 91 -3.62 12.56 10.33
CA GLN A 91 -2.64 13.64 10.31
C GLN A 91 -3.25 15.05 10.29
N VAL A 92 -4.34 15.25 9.55
CA VAL A 92 -5.03 16.55 9.52
C VAL A 92 -5.85 16.79 10.80
N SER A 93 -6.58 15.77 11.26
CA SER A 93 -7.50 15.91 12.40
C SER A 93 -6.80 15.95 13.76
N THR A 94 -5.67 15.25 13.93
CA THR A 94 -4.96 15.18 15.22
C THR A 94 -4.15 16.44 15.52
N LEU A 95 -3.90 17.30 14.53
CA LEU A 95 -3.23 18.58 14.76
C LEU A 95 -4.02 19.51 15.70
N PRO A 96 -5.26 19.93 15.40
CA PRO A 96 -6.04 20.78 16.29
C PRO A 96 -6.35 20.08 17.63
N ILE A 97 -6.63 18.77 17.61
CA ILE A 97 -6.88 17.98 18.82
C ILE A 97 -5.63 17.93 19.71
N GLY A 98 -4.45 17.71 19.13
CA GLY A 98 -3.17 17.68 19.83
C GLY A 98 -2.84 19.02 20.48
N HIS A 99 -3.05 20.12 19.77
CA HIS A 99 -2.91 21.48 20.33
C HIS A 99 -3.92 21.75 21.45
N PHE A 100 -5.17 21.32 21.30
CA PHE A 100 -6.19 21.45 22.34
C PHE A 100 -5.84 20.61 23.59
N MET A 101 -5.41 19.36 23.42
CA MET A 101 -4.95 18.54 24.54
C MET A 101 -3.71 19.14 25.19
N ALA A 102 -2.81 19.76 24.43
CA ALA A 102 -1.63 20.44 24.97
C ALA A 102 -1.97 21.73 25.75
N SER A 103 -3.10 22.39 25.47
CA SER A 103 -3.55 23.56 26.23
C SER A 103 -4.37 23.18 27.48
N VAL A 104 -5.13 22.08 27.42
CA VAL A 104 -6.06 21.68 28.49
C VAL A 104 -5.42 20.71 29.50
N LEU A 105 -4.57 19.77 29.06
CA LEU A 105 -4.05 18.74 29.95
C LEU A 105 -3.08 19.31 31.01
N PRO A 106 -3.14 18.80 32.25
CA PRO A 106 -2.31 19.31 33.33
C PRO A 106 -0.84 18.95 33.10
N LYS A 107 0.04 19.92 33.37
CA LYS A 107 1.50 19.77 33.32
C LYS A 107 2.07 19.15 34.60
N THR A 108 1.20 18.75 35.54
CA THR A 108 1.60 18.21 36.84
C THR A 108 2.37 16.92 36.66
N GLN A 109 3.49 16.83 37.37
CA GLN A 109 4.32 15.63 37.41
C GLN A 109 3.86 14.74 38.55
N PHE A 110 3.50 13.49 38.26
CA PHE A 110 3.14 12.49 39.23
C PHE A 110 4.07 11.27 39.12
N GLY A 111 4.41 10.69 40.27
CA GLY A 111 5.09 9.40 40.33
C GLY A 111 4.07 8.28 40.22
N ILE A 112 4.35 7.27 39.40
CA ILE A 112 3.54 6.04 39.35
C ILE A 112 4.13 5.06 40.38
N PRO A 113 3.36 4.61 41.39
CA PRO A 113 3.82 3.61 42.35
C PRO A 113 4.27 2.34 41.62
N GLY A 114 5.51 1.89 41.85
CA GLY A 114 6.08 0.69 41.22
C GLY A 114 6.94 0.94 39.96
N PHE A 115 6.99 2.16 39.42
CA PHE A 115 7.82 2.51 38.23
C PHE A 115 9.12 3.27 38.56
N GLY A 116 9.58 3.18 39.81
CA GLY A 116 10.81 3.82 40.29
C GLY A 116 10.71 5.36 40.41
N SER A 117 11.85 6.06 40.30
CA SER A 117 11.96 7.52 40.44
C SER A 117 11.49 8.34 39.23
N LYS A 118 10.95 7.68 38.19
CA LYS A 118 10.50 8.36 36.96
C LYS A 118 9.21 9.12 37.23
N ARG A 119 9.26 10.44 36.98
CA ARG A 119 8.09 11.33 37.05
C ARG A 119 7.40 11.37 35.69
N PHE A 120 6.09 11.14 35.67
CA PHE A 120 5.26 11.18 34.47
C PHE A 120 4.41 12.45 34.47
N SER A 121 4.17 13.00 33.29
CA SER A 121 3.26 14.13 33.11
C SER A 121 2.31 13.81 31.95
N LEU A 122 1.03 14.14 32.11
CA LEU A 122 0.05 14.04 31.03
C LEU A 122 0.33 15.06 29.92
N ASN A 123 1.05 16.14 30.24
CA ASN A 123 1.42 17.20 29.32
C ASN A 123 2.89 17.59 29.52
N PRO A 124 3.84 16.85 28.93
CA PRO A 124 5.28 17.10 29.10
C PRO A 124 5.76 18.35 28.33
N GLY A 125 4.96 18.87 27.40
CA GLY A 125 5.36 20.00 26.55
C GLY A 125 4.35 20.28 25.43
N PRO A 126 4.61 21.29 24.60
CA PRO A 126 3.77 21.62 23.45
C PRO A 126 3.68 20.42 22.49
N PHE A 127 2.56 20.35 21.77
CA PHE A 127 2.38 19.34 20.73
C PHE A 127 3.42 19.55 19.63
N ASN A 128 4.21 18.52 19.32
CA ASN A 128 5.34 18.60 18.40
C ASN A 128 5.18 17.64 17.22
N MET A 129 5.98 17.86 16.17
CA MET A 129 5.90 17.09 14.94
C MET A 129 6.20 15.59 15.13
N LYS A 130 7.13 15.20 16.03
CA LYS A 130 7.47 13.79 16.23
C LYS A 130 6.37 13.02 16.95
N GLU A 131 5.79 13.64 17.98
CA GLU A 131 4.60 13.12 18.65
C GLU A 131 3.46 12.92 17.63
N HIS A 132 3.28 13.87 16.70
CA HIS A 132 2.29 13.79 15.63
C HIS A 132 2.58 12.66 14.63
N VAL A 133 3.83 12.51 14.18
CA VAL A 133 4.26 11.43 13.28
C VAL A 133 3.98 10.06 13.88
N LEU A 134 4.25 9.88 15.18
CA LEU A 134 3.99 8.61 15.87
C LEU A 134 2.49 8.28 15.94
N ILE A 135 1.62 9.27 16.18
CA ILE A 135 0.16 9.07 16.12
C ILE A 135 -0.26 8.57 14.73
N CYS A 136 0.29 9.18 13.67
CA CYS A 136 0.00 8.77 12.30
C CYS A 136 0.51 7.36 11.98
N ILE A 137 1.66 6.93 12.53
CA ILE A 137 2.16 5.55 12.35
C ILE A 137 1.17 4.53 12.93
N PHE A 138 0.59 4.80 14.10
CA PHE A 138 -0.47 3.95 14.67
C PHE A 138 -1.71 3.92 13.76
N ALA A 139 -2.14 5.09 13.28
CA ALA A 139 -3.23 5.20 12.33
C ALA A 139 -2.98 4.40 11.04
N ASN A 140 -1.75 4.44 10.53
CA ASN A 140 -1.36 3.73 9.32
C ASN A 140 -1.49 2.21 9.47
N ALA A 141 -1.10 1.67 10.64
CA ALA A 141 -1.32 0.27 10.98
C ALA A 141 -2.82 -0.08 10.98
N GLY A 142 -3.66 0.83 11.49
CA GLY A 142 -5.12 0.69 11.46
C GLY A 142 -5.72 0.68 10.05
N SER A 143 -5.14 1.42 9.10
CA SER A 143 -5.55 1.43 7.68
C SER A 143 -4.80 0.41 6.80
N ALA A 144 -4.21 -0.64 7.40
CA ALA A 144 -3.42 -1.65 6.70
C ALA A 144 -2.39 -1.05 5.72
N PHE A 145 -1.67 -0.02 6.17
CA PHE A 145 -0.65 0.70 5.38
C PHE A 145 -1.15 1.34 4.08
N GLY A 146 -2.42 1.73 4.06
CA GLY A 146 -3.05 2.31 2.88
C GLY A 146 -3.77 1.29 2.00
N ASN A 147 -3.74 -0.01 2.33
CA ASN A 147 -4.57 -1.03 1.68
C ASN A 147 -6.01 -1.11 2.23
N GLY A 148 -6.33 -0.30 3.24
CA GLY A 148 -7.66 -0.24 3.84
C GLY A 148 -7.86 -1.32 4.90
N SER A 149 -8.21 -2.53 4.45
CA SER A 149 -8.53 -3.66 5.34
C SER A 149 -7.43 -4.73 5.36
N ALA A 150 -7.35 -5.50 6.44
CA ALA A 150 -6.43 -6.64 6.48
C ALA A 150 -6.89 -7.72 5.51
N TYR A 151 -6.05 -8.07 4.53
CA TYR A 151 -6.39 -8.99 3.43
C TYR A 151 -6.95 -10.33 3.93
N ALA A 152 -6.40 -10.85 5.03
CA ALA A 152 -6.82 -12.10 5.66
C ALA A 152 -8.30 -12.11 6.13
N ILE A 153 -8.93 -10.96 6.31
CA ILE A 153 -10.38 -10.86 6.59
C ILE A 153 -11.20 -11.39 5.41
N GLY A 154 -10.69 -11.28 4.18
CA GLY A 154 -11.29 -11.89 2.99
C GLY A 154 -11.49 -13.39 3.14
N ILE A 155 -10.53 -14.11 3.75
CA ILE A 155 -10.65 -15.56 4.01
C ILE A 155 -11.82 -15.84 4.95
N VAL A 156 -11.92 -15.09 6.04
CA VAL A 156 -13.02 -15.19 7.02
C VAL A 156 -14.37 -14.92 6.35
N ASN A 157 -14.43 -13.91 5.48
CA ASN A 157 -15.64 -13.56 4.73
C ASN A 157 -16.05 -14.64 3.74
N ILE A 158 -15.08 -15.25 3.04
CA ILE A 158 -15.34 -16.36 2.12
C ILE A 158 -15.95 -17.54 2.86
N ILE A 159 -15.38 -17.93 4.01
CA ILE A 159 -15.90 -19.02 4.84
C ILE A 159 -17.34 -18.75 5.31
N LYS A 160 -17.61 -17.53 5.80
CA LYS A 160 -18.93 -17.17 6.35
C LYS A 160 -19.98 -16.88 5.29
N ALA A 161 -19.69 -16.03 4.33
CA ALA A 161 -20.68 -15.48 3.40
C ALA A 161 -20.86 -16.36 2.15
N PHE A 162 -19.80 -17.01 1.67
CA PHE A 162 -19.87 -17.81 0.42
C PHE A 162 -20.04 -19.31 0.71
N TYR A 163 -19.34 -19.84 1.71
CA TYR A 163 -19.48 -21.25 2.10
C TYR A 163 -20.53 -21.50 3.20
N GLY A 164 -21.09 -20.45 3.81
CA GLY A 164 -22.12 -20.58 4.84
C GLY A 164 -21.65 -21.26 6.13
N ARG A 165 -20.33 -21.26 6.38
CA ARG A 165 -19.70 -21.95 7.52
C ARG A 165 -19.30 -20.99 8.62
N ASN A 166 -19.13 -21.55 9.81
CA ASN A 166 -18.66 -20.80 10.96
C ASN A 166 -17.17 -21.05 11.19
N ILE A 167 -16.40 -19.97 11.28
CA ILE A 167 -15.04 -19.97 11.84
C ILE A 167 -15.09 -19.34 13.24
N SER A 168 -14.41 -19.96 14.20
CA SER A 168 -14.35 -19.45 15.57
C SER A 168 -13.65 -18.09 15.60
N PHE A 169 -14.03 -17.24 16.57
CA PHE A 169 -13.39 -15.93 16.72
C PHE A 169 -11.88 -16.05 16.94
N LEU A 170 -11.45 -16.99 17.78
CA LEU A 170 -10.04 -17.22 18.07
C LEU A 170 -9.27 -17.65 16.81
N ALA A 171 -9.79 -18.59 16.02
CA ALA A 171 -9.15 -19.02 14.77
C ALA A 171 -9.02 -17.86 13.77
N GLY A 172 -10.11 -17.10 13.56
CA GLY A 172 -10.09 -15.94 12.67
C GLY A 172 -9.14 -14.84 13.14
N TRP A 173 -9.14 -14.54 14.45
CA TRP A 173 -8.26 -13.53 15.04
C TRP A 173 -6.79 -13.94 14.95
N LEU A 174 -6.45 -15.20 15.26
CA LEU A 174 -5.09 -15.74 15.12
C LEU A 174 -4.63 -15.73 13.66
N LEU A 175 -5.50 -16.10 12.72
CA LEU A 175 -5.21 -16.06 11.29
C LEU A 175 -4.87 -14.63 10.85
N ILE A 176 -5.68 -13.64 11.22
CA ILE A 176 -5.47 -12.23 10.81
C ILE A 176 -4.20 -11.65 11.48
N ILE A 177 -4.03 -11.85 12.79
CA ILE A 177 -2.91 -11.24 13.51
C ILE A 177 -1.57 -11.83 13.07
N THR A 178 -1.51 -13.16 12.87
CA THR A 178 -0.25 -13.80 12.48
C THR A 178 0.19 -13.40 11.09
N THR A 179 -0.73 -13.26 10.12
CA THR A 179 -0.38 -12.79 8.78
C THR A 179 0.19 -11.37 8.78
N GLN A 180 -0.35 -10.47 9.61
CA GLN A 180 0.13 -9.09 9.69
C GLN A 180 1.48 -9.00 10.41
N VAL A 181 1.60 -9.68 11.56
CA VAL A 181 2.82 -9.66 12.39
C VAL A 181 4.01 -10.32 11.68
N LEU A 182 3.77 -11.35 10.87
CA LEU A 182 4.79 -12.01 10.07
C LEU A 182 5.46 -11.02 9.10
N GLY A 183 4.68 -10.16 8.45
CA GLY A 183 5.20 -9.11 7.57
C GLY A 183 6.11 -8.11 8.30
N TYR A 184 5.75 -7.70 9.52
CA TYR A 184 6.62 -6.84 10.35
C TYR A 184 7.95 -7.51 10.71
N GLY A 185 7.93 -8.82 10.98
CA GLY A 185 9.15 -9.59 11.21
C GLY A 185 10.12 -9.49 10.04
N TRP A 186 9.61 -9.64 8.82
CA TRP A 186 10.43 -9.61 7.60
C TRP A 186 10.93 -8.23 7.22
N ALA A 187 10.06 -7.21 7.35
CA ALA A 187 10.44 -5.83 7.13
C ALA A 187 11.59 -5.41 8.07
N GLY A 188 11.58 -5.89 9.32
CA GLY A 188 12.66 -5.66 10.28
C GLY A 188 14.01 -6.25 9.85
N LEU A 189 14.01 -7.47 9.31
CA LEU A 189 15.21 -8.13 8.81
C LEU A 189 15.78 -7.44 7.55
N LEU A 190 14.89 -6.90 6.71
CA LEU A 190 15.27 -6.27 5.45
C LEU A 190 15.48 -4.75 5.55
N ARG A 191 15.25 -4.14 6.72
CA ARG A 191 15.37 -2.69 6.95
C ARG A 191 16.68 -2.10 6.42
N LYS A 192 17.81 -2.79 6.65
CA LYS A 192 19.14 -2.34 6.18
C LYS A 192 19.21 -2.17 4.65
N TYR A 193 18.43 -2.97 3.91
CA TYR A 193 18.42 -2.96 2.45
C TYR A 193 17.37 -2.04 1.84
N VAL A 194 16.26 -1.80 2.55
CA VAL A 194 15.08 -1.09 1.99
C VAL A 194 14.83 0.29 2.61
N VAL A 195 15.52 0.64 3.70
CA VAL A 195 15.33 1.93 4.41
C VAL A 195 16.60 2.76 4.47
N GLU A 196 17.74 2.17 4.83
CA GLU A 196 19.00 2.92 4.96
C GLU A 196 19.56 3.51 3.65
N PRO A 197 19.39 2.88 2.47
CA PRO A 197 19.92 3.42 1.24
C PRO A 197 19.10 4.59 0.68
N ALA A 198 19.76 5.71 0.34
CA ALA A 198 19.12 6.94 -0.14
C ALA A 198 18.20 6.77 -1.37
N HIS A 199 18.51 5.82 -2.26
CA HIS A 199 17.70 5.60 -3.47
C HIS A 199 16.37 4.88 -3.19
N MET A 200 16.18 4.33 -1.99
CA MET A 200 14.91 3.74 -1.56
C MET A 200 14.08 4.81 -0.86
N TRP A 201 13.51 5.74 -1.64
CA TRP A 201 12.94 6.98 -1.12
C TRP A 201 11.44 6.93 -0.81
N TRP A 202 10.74 5.86 -1.20
CA TRP A 202 9.33 5.59 -0.87
C TRP A 202 8.38 6.78 -1.14
N PRO A 203 7.94 6.98 -2.39
CA PRO A 203 7.29 8.24 -2.80
C PRO A 203 6.04 8.62 -2.01
N SER A 204 5.24 7.65 -1.60
CA SER A 204 4.08 7.85 -0.72
C SER A 204 4.43 8.46 0.63
N THR A 205 5.61 8.19 1.17
CA THR A 205 6.09 8.77 2.43
C THR A 205 6.40 10.26 2.27
N LEU A 206 6.93 10.70 1.13
CA LEU A 206 7.22 12.12 0.89
C LEU A 206 5.96 12.98 0.94
N VAL A 207 4.82 12.46 0.51
CA VAL A 207 3.53 13.16 0.61
C VAL A 207 3.18 13.40 2.08
N GLN A 208 3.41 12.42 2.96
CA GLN A 208 3.18 12.56 4.40
C GLN A 208 4.11 13.60 5.01
N VAL A 209 5.41 13.54 4.66
CA VAL A 209 6.42 14.48 5.15
C VAL A 209 6.10 15.91 4.72
N SER A 210 5.77 16.11 3.45
CA SER A 210 5.34 17.41 2.92
C SER A 210 4.13 17.97 3.67
N LEU A 211 3.14 17.12 3.98
CA LEU A 211 1.99 17.52 4.78
C LEU A 211 2.37 17.85 6.24
N PHE A 212 3.27 17.09 6.88
CA PHE A 212 3.73 17.42 8.24
C PHE A 212 4.41 18.78 8.28
N ARG A 213 5.26 19.06 7.28
CA ARG A 213 5.91 20.35 7.13
C ARG A 213 4.92 21.47 6.91
N ALA A 214 3.95 21.29 6.00
CA ALA A 214 2.90 22.29 5.77
C ALA A 214 2.04 22.60 7.02
N LEU A 215 1.91 21.63 7.94
CA LEU A 215 1.11 21.77 9.15
C LEU A 215 1.90 22.30 10.37
N HIS A 216 3.19 21.98 10.49
CA HIS A 216 4.01 22.33 11.67
C HIS A 216 5.02 23.46 11.41
N GLU A 217 5.49 23.65 10.17
CA GLU A 217 6.40 24.75 9.86
C GLU A 217 5.65 26.07 9.81
N LYS A 218 6.28 27.12 10.33
CA LYS A 218 5.74 28.48 10.24
C LYS A 218 6.15 29.08 8.90
N ASP A 219 5.19 29.63 8.18
CA ASP A 219 5.45 30.40 6.97
C ASP A 219 6.21 31.69 7.33
N ASP A 220 7.13 32.11 6.46
CA ASP A 220 7.84 33.37 6.61
C ASP A 220 6.87 34.55 6.52
N LYS A 221 6.80 35.35 7.59
CA LYS A 221 5.88 36.49 7.70
C LYS A 221 6.09 37.57 6.64
N ASN A 222 7.23 37.55 5.94
CA ASN A 222 7.61 38.52 4.92
C ASN A 222 7.23 38.11 3.50
N ASP A 223 6.75 36.88 3.29
CA ASP A 223 6.30 36.43 1.97
C ASP A 223 4.85 36.86 1.72
N ARG A 224 4.59 37.54 0.59
CA ARG A 224 3.23 38.00 0.20
C ARG A 224 2.37 36.88 -0.39
N ARG A 225 2.91 35.66 -0.49
CA ARG A 225 2.19 34.48 -0.98
C ARG A 225 1.15 33.99 0.04
N MET A 226 0.12 33.30 -0.44
CA MET A 226 -0.85 32.65 0.46
C MET A 226 -0.12 31.64 1.35
N THR A 227 -0.46 31.61 2.64
CA THR A 227 0.07 30.63 3.58
C THR A 227 -0.29 29.21 3.15
N ARG A 228 0.61 28.26 3.42
CA ARG A 228 0.42 26.84 3.03
C ARG A 228 -0.86 26.28 3.65
N ALA A 229 -1.13 26.63 4.91
CA ALA A 229 -2.34 26.23 5.62
C ALA A 229 -3.64 26.82 5.01
N LYS A 230 -3.61 28.08 4.55
CA LYS A 230 -4.79 28.70 3.91
C LYS A 230 -5.08 28.06 2.56
N PHE A 231 -4.06 27.81 1.75
CA PHE A 231 -4.21 27.09 0.48
C PHE A 231 -4.79 25.69 0.70
N PHE A 232 -4.23 24.95 1.67
CA PHE A 232 -4.73 23.62 2.05
C PHE A 232 -6.22 23.65 2.40
N LEU A 233 -6.66 24.60 3.23
CA LEU A 233 -8.05 24.69 3.68
C LEU A 233 -9.01 25.04 2.53
N ILE A 234 -8.62 25.92 1.61
CA ILE A 234 -9.40 26.22 0.41
C ILE A 234 -9.59 24.96 -0.44
N ILE A 235 -8.51 24.25 -0.76
CA ILE A 235 -8.56 23.04 -1.56
C ILE A 235 -9.37 21.94 -0.85
N LEU A 236 -9.25 21.81 0.47
CA LEU A 236 -10.03 20.86 1.28
C LEU A 236 -11.54 21.13 1.14
N ILE A 237 -11.96 22.39 1.29
CA ILE A 237 -13.38 22.77 1.16
C ILE A 237 -13.87 22.56 -0.27
N CYS A 238 -13.12 23.02 -1.27
CA CYS A 238 -13.48 22.83 -2.67
C CYS A 238 -13.60 21.34 -3.03
N SER A 239 -12.68 20.51 -2.58
CA SER A 239 -12.71 19.07 -2.79
C SER A 239 -13.91 18.43 -2.09
N PHE A 240 -14.17 18.80 -0.83
CA PHE A 240 -15.32 18.30 -0.07
C PHE A 240 -16.65 18.61 -0.77
N VAL A 241 -16.82 19.85 -1.24
CA VAL A 241 -18.02 20.26 -2.00
C VAL A 241 -18.09 19.51 -3.32
N TRP A 242 -16.97 19.35 -4.03
CA TRP A 242 -16.95 18.61 -5.29
C TRP A 242 -17.34 17.15 -5.10
N TYR A 243 -16.86 16.47 -4.05
CA TYR A 243 -17.19 15.07 -3.76
C TYR A 243 -18.69 14.80 -3.62
N LEU A 244 -19.47 15.78 -3.14
CA LEU A 244 -20.92 15.66 -3.04
C LEU A 244 -21.58 15.53 -4.42
N VAL A 245 -20.98 16.11 -5.47
CA VAL A 245 -21.55 16.18 -6.81
C VAL A 245 -21.58 14.81 -7.49
N PRO A 246 -20.45 14.14 -7.78
CA PRO A 246 -20.49 12.80 -8.37
C PRO A 246 -20.93 11.74 -7.35
N GLY A 247 -20.66 11.94 -6.06
CA GLY A 247 -20.94 10.92 -5.04
C GLY A 247 -22.41 10.82 -4.61
N TYR A 248 -23.20 11.88 -4.75
CA TYR A 248 -24.59 11.90 -4.26
C TYR A 248 -25.56 12.61 -5.19
N LEU A 249 -25.26 13.85 -5.59
CA LEU A 249 -26.21 14.67 -6.36
C LEU A 249 -26.39 14.19 -7.81
N PHE A 250 -25.32 13.74 -8.45
CA PHE A 250 -25.32 13.36 -9.86
C PHE A 250 -24.33 12.22 -10.12
N THR A 251 -24.75 11.00 -9.77
CA THR A 251 -23.94 9.78 -9.80
C THR A 251 -23.56 9.30 -11.20
N THR A 252 -24.18 9.82 -12.25
CA THR A 252 -23.80 9.53 -13.63
C THR A 252 -22.44 10.12 -14.01
N LEU A 253 -21.92 11.09 -13.25
CA LEU A 253 -20.55 11.60 -13.43
C LEU A 253 -19.45 10.61 -13.00
N THR A 254 -19.80 9.58 -12.21
CA THR A 254 -18.85 8.55 -11.80
C THR A 254 -18.37 7.71 -12.98
N SER A 255 -19.18 7.53 -14.03
CA SER A 255 -18.75 6.88 -15.27
C SER A 255 -19.53 7.39 -16.48
N ILE A 256 -18.88 8.25 -17.26
CA ILE A 256 -19.44 8.84 -18.48
C ILE A 256 -18.90 8.05 -19.66
N SER A 257 -19.69 7.07 -20.10
CA SER A 257 -19.33 6.16 -21.19
C SER A 257 -19.94 6.67 -22.52
N TRP A 258 -19.30 7.65 -23.17
CA TRP A 258 -19.87 8.29 -24.37
C TRP A 258 -20.07 7.32 -25.55
N ILE A 259 -19.23 6.28 -25.68
CA ILE A 259 -19.39 5.23 -26.69
C ILE A 259 -20.74 4.53 -26.53
N CYS A 260 -21.16 4.27 -25.28
CA CYS A 260 -22.47 3.67 -24.99
C CYS A 260 -23.64 4.61 -25.32
N TRP A 261 -23.44 5.94 -25.25
CA TRP A 261 -24.47 6.91 -25.62
C TRP A 261 -24.68 6.97 -27.13
N ILE A 262 -23.59 7.00 -27.90
CA ILE A 262 -23.66 7.00 -29.37
C ILE A 262 -24.24 5.69 -29.90
N PHE A 263 -23.79 4.55 -29.35
CA PHE A 263 -24.18 3.22 -29.82
C PHE A 263 -25.06 2.48 -28.80
N SER A 264 -26.14 3.13 -28.38
CA SER A 264 -27.04 2.62 -27.34
C SER A 264 -27.69 1.26 -27.65
N LYS A 265 -27.81 0.86 -28.92
CA LYS A 265 -28.41 -0.41 -29.34
C LYS A 265 -27.41 -1.55 -29.57
N SER A 266 -26.11 -1.27 -29.59
CA SER A 266 -25.09 -2.28 -29.90
C SER A 266 -24.53 -2.90 -28.63
N VAL A 267 -24.73 -4.21 -28.46
CA VAL A 267 -24.19 -4.97 -27.32
C VAL A 267 -22.66 -4.91 -27.31
N THR A 268 -22.01 -5.06 -28.46
CA THR A 268 -20.55 -4.98 -28.57
C THR A 268 -20.03 -3.61 -28.19
N ALA A 269 -20.70 -2.54 -28.61
CA ALA A 269 -20.29 -1.18 -28.24
C ALA A 269 -20.45 -0.93 -26.73
N GLN A 270 -21.48 -1.49 -26.10
CA GLN A 270 -21.65 -1.43 -24.66
C GLN A 270 -20.59 -2.25 -23.89
N GLN A 271 -20.24 -3.44 -24.39
CA GLN A 271 -19.18 -4.27 -23.81
C GLN A 271 -17.80 -3.61 -23.88
N ILE A 272 -17.51 -2.90 -24.98
CA ILE A 272 -16.25 -2.18 -25.17
C ILE A 272 -16.25 -0.86 -24.38
N GLY A 273 -17.33 -0.09 -24.47
CA GLY A 273 -17.38 1.30 -23.99
C GLY A 273 -17.81 1.50 -22.54
N SER A 274 -18.50 0.54 -21.91
CA SER A 274 -19.01 0.72 -20.55
C SER A 274 -17.87 0.70 -19.53
N GLY A 275 -17.74 1.77 -18.74
CA GLY A 275 -16.76 1.84 -17.65
C GLY A 275 -17.12 1.02 -16.39
N LEU A 276 -18.39 0.62 -16.22
CA LEU A 276 -18.85 -0.14 -15.04
C LEU A 276 -19.07 -1.63 -15.33
N ARG A 277 -19.37 -2.00 -16.57
CA ARG A 277 -19.74 -3.37 -16.96
C ARG A 277 -19.00 -3.88 -18.20
N GLY A 278 -18.00 -3.14 -18.66
CA GLY A 278 -17.28 -3.41 -19.89
C GLY A 278 -15.80 -3.08 -19.76
N LEU A 279 -15.14 -2.92 -20.90
CA LEU A 279 -13.70 -2.64 -20.98
C LEU A 279 -13.37 -1.15 -20.76
N GLY A 280 -14.37 -0.26 -20.67
CA GLY A 280 -14.18 1.15 -20.36
C GLY A 280 -13.53 2.00 -21.45
N LEU A 281 -13.51 1.55 -22.72
CA LEU A 281 -12.92 2.34 -23.80
C LEU A 281 -13.66 3.67 -23.96
N GLY A 282 -12.94 4.78 -23.81
CA GLY A 282 -13.52 6.12 -23.88
C GLY A 282 -14.40 6.48 -22.68
N ALA A 283 -14.53 5.63 -21.65
CA ALA A 283 -15.20 6.04 -20.42
C ALA A 283 -14.32 7.04 -19.65
N PHE A 284 -14.92 8.14 -19.22
CA PHE A 284 -14.25 9.12 -18.35
C PHE A 284 -15.04 9.30 -17.06
N THR A 285 -14.34 9.66 -15.99
CA THR A 285 -14.94 9.88 -14.68
C THR A 285 -14.55 11.26 -14.17
N LEU A 286 -15.50 11.96 -13.53
CA LEU A 286 -15.21 13.17 -12.75
C LEU A 286 -15.21 12.88 -11.24
N ASP A 287 -15.30 11.61 -10.88
CA ASP A 287 -15.29 11.12 -9.51
C ASP A 287 -13.89 10.65 -9.13
N TRP A 288 -13.21 11.40 -8.26
CA TRP A 288 -11.87 11.03 -7.82
C TRP A 288 -11.84 9.70 -7.07
N SER A 289 -12.94 9.30 -6.42
CA SER A 289 -13.00 8.01 -5.74
C SER A 289 -12.93 6.85 -6.73
N ALA A 290 -13.56 6.97 -7.90
CA ALA A 290 -13.47 5.98 -8.97
C ALA A 290 -12.07 5.94 -9.62
N VAL A 291 -11.37 7.08 -9.70
CA VAL A 291 -9.99 7.12 -10.21
C VAL A 291 -9.02 6.41 -9.27
N ALA A 292 -9.17 6.63 -7.96
CA ALA A 292 -8.19 6.21 -6.96
C ALA A 292 -8.48 4.86 -6.27
N SER A 293 -9.66 4.27 -6.46
CA SER A 293 -10.13 3.10 -5.70
C SER A 293 -9.24 1.86 -5.84
N PHE A 294 -8.68 1.61 -7.03
CA PHE A 294 -7.91 0.39 -7.32
C PHE A 294 -6.41 0.60 -7.53
N LEU A 295 -5.99 1.71 -8.15
CA LEU A 295 -4.57 2.01 -8.45
C LEU A 295 -3.95 3.07 -7.52
N PHE A 296 -4.68 3.44 -6.45
CA PHE A 296 -4.34 4.56 -5.58
C PHE A 296 -4.23 5.90 -6.34
N SER A 297 -3.72 6.93 -5.66
CA SER A 297 -3.56 8.25 -6.26
C SER A 297 -2.41 8.25 -7.29
N PRO A 298 -2.69 8.55 -8.57
CA PRO A 298 -1.64 8.62 -9.59
C PRO A 298 -0.70 9.81 -9.38
N LEU A 299 -1.11 10.83 -8.61
CA LEU A 299 -0.32 12.04 -8.34
C LEU A 299 0.98 11.78 -7.58
N ILE A 300 1.07 10.62 -6.92
CA ILE A 300 2.20 10.24 -6.07
C ILE A 300 3.22 9.39 -6.84
N SER A 301 2.79 8.78 -7.94
CA SER A 301 3.62 7.84 -8.70
C SER A 301 4.43 8.57 -9.77
N PRO A 302 5.69 8.20 -10.01
CA PRO A 302 6.49 8.78 -11.09
C PRO A 302 5.85 8.56 -12.46
N PHE A 303 6.01 9.53 -13.37
CA PHE A 303 5.40 9.49 -14.70
C PHE A 303 5.76 8.22 -15.50
N PHE A 304 7.02 7.77 -15.44
CA PHE A 304 7.44 6.57 -16.16
C PHE A 304 6.70 5.31 -15.69
N ALA A 305 6.37 5.22 -14.40
CA ALA A 305 5.61 4.10 -13.84
C ALA A 305 4.16 4.14 -14.35
N ILE A 306 3.54 5.33 -14.36
CA ILE A 306 2.20 5.55 -14.91
C ILE A 306 2.15 5.16 -16.40
N ALA A 307 3.13 5.60 -17.18
CA ALA A 307 3.20 5.29 -18.61
C ALA A 307 3.32 3.76 -18.85
N ASN A 308 4.16 3.06 -18.08
CA ASN A 308 4.29 1.60 -18.18
C ASN A 308 3.00 0.86 -17.83
N VAL A 309 2.33 1.25 -16.74
CA VAL A 309 1.03 0.68 -16.34
C VAL A 309 -0.01 0.93 -17.43
N PHE A 310 -0.05 2.13 -18.01
CA PHE A 310 -0.97 2.46 -19.10
C PHE A 310 -0.72 1.62 -20.36
N VAL A 311 0.54 1.43 -20.77
CA VAL A 311 0.87 0.57 -21.91
C VAL A 311 0.45 -0.87 -21.62
N GLY A 312 0.76 -1.40 -20.43
CA GLY A 312 0.33 -2.73 -20.01
C GLY A 312 -1.20 -2.89 -20.02
N TYR A 313 -1.91 -1.89 -19.50
CA TYR A 313 -3.38 -1.82 -19.54
C TYR A 313 -3.91 -1.87 -20.97
N VAL A 314 -3.38 -1.07 -21.90
CA VAL A 314 -3.82 -1.07 -23.30
C VAL A 314 -3.57 -2.43 -23.96
N LEU A 315 -2.39 -3.02 -23.75
CA LEU A 315 -2.05 -4.33 -24.31
C LEU A 315 -2.96 -5.46 -23.79
N ILE A 316 -3.27 -5.47 -22.49
CA ILE A 316 -4.08 -6.53 -21.91
C ILE A 316 -5.57 -6.29 -22.19
N ILE A 317 -6.09 -5.11 -21.86
CA ILE A 317 -7.52 -4.81 -21.89
C ILE A 317 -8.04 -4.56 -23.29
N TYR A 318 -7.29 -3.88 -24.15
CA TYR A 318 -7.77 -3.51 -25.50
C TYR A 318 -7.23 -4.37 -26.63
N ILE A 319 -6.23 -5.23 -26.38
CA ILE A 319 -5.70 -6.14 -27.39
C ILE A 319 -5.89 -7.60 -26.97
N ALA A 320 -5.28 -8.05 -25.87
CA ALA A 320 -5.29 -9.45 -25.50
C ALA A 320 -6.71 -9.99 -25.20
N ILE A 321 -7.51 -9.26 -24.41
CA ILE A 321 -8.88 -9.67 -24.08
C ILE A 321 -9.78 -9.72 -25.34
N PRO A 322 -9.86 -8.68 -26.19
CA PRO A 322 -10.65 -8.73 -27.42
C PRO A 322 -10.24 -9.86 -28.38
N VAL A 323 -8.93 -10.08 -28.57
CA VAL A 323 -8.42 -11.16 -29.44
C VAL A 323 -8.80 -12.53 -28.87
N ALA A 324 -8.65 -12.73 -27.57
CA ALA A 324 -9.01 -13.98 -26.89
C ALA A 324 -10.52 -14.26 -26.94
N TYR A 325 -11.36 -13.24 -26.71
CA TYR A 325 -12.81 -13.38 -26.60
C TYR A 325 -13.51 -13.44 -27.97
N TRP A 326 -13.27 -12.46 -28.86
CA TRP A 326 -13.95 -12.40 -30.16
C TRP A 326 -13.16 -13.05 -31.29
N GLY A 327 -11.82 -12.98 -31.26
CA GLY A 327 -10.98 -13.46 -32.35
C GLY A 327 -10.79 -14.98 -32.34
N LEU A 328 -10.42 -15.53 -31.19
CA LEU A 328 -10.07 -16.95 -31.03
C LEU A 328 -11.11 -17.78 -30.28
N ASP A 329 -12.10 -17.13 -29.64
CA ASP A 329 -13.09 -17.74 -28.74
C ASP A 329 -12.48 -18.78 -27.79
N LEU A 330 -11.39 -18.38 -27.12
CA LEU A 330 -10.63 -19.28 -26.24
C LEU A 330 -11.54 -19.83 -25.14
N TYR A 331 -11.54 -21.16 -24.98
CA TYR A 331 -12.36 -21.86 -24.00
C TYR A 331 -13.88 -21.63 -24.13
N ASN A 332 -14.39 -21.33 -25.34
CA ASN A 332 -15.80 -20.96 -25.57
C ASN A 332 -16.21 -19.73 -24.74
N ALA A 333 -15.31 -18.75 -24.61
CA ALA A 333 -15.53 -17.52 -23.85
C ALA A 333 -16.79 -16.77 -24.25
N SER A 334 -17.21 -16.87 -25.52
CA SER A 334 -18.42 -16.25 -26.09
C SER A 334 -19.72 -16.63 -25.35
N ARG A 335 -19.73 -17.74 -24.61
CA ARG A 335 -20.87 -18.19 -23.80
C ARG A 335 -21.04 -17.43 -22.48
N PHE A 336 -20.04 -16.64 -22.09
CA PHE A 336 -20.00 -15.93 -20.81
C PHE A 336 -19.85 -14.43 -21.03
N PRO A 337 -20.25 -13.58 -20.07
CA PRO A 337 -19.96 -12.16 -20.17
C PRO A 337 -18.45 -11.90 -20.20
N ILE A 338 -18.00 -11.00 -21.08
CA ILE A 338 -16.58 -10.60 -21.21
C ILE A 338 -15.99 -10.11 -19.88
N PHE A 339 -16.79 -9.39 -19.10
CA PHE A 339 -16.44 -8.84 -17.78
C PHE A 339 -17.46 -9.33 -16.74
N SER A 340 -17.02 -10.23 -15.84
CA SER A 340 -17.84 -10.70 -14.73
C SER A 340 -16.97 -11.31 -13.62
N SER A 341 -17.39 -11.11 -12.37
CA SER A 341 -16.84 -11.77 -11.19
C SER A 341 -17.51 -13.11 -10.85
N HIS A 342 -18.56 -13.50 -11.60
CA HIS A 342 -19.26 -14.75 -11.37
C HIS A 342 -18.54 -15.94 -12.02
N LEU A 343 -18.81 -17.13 -11.45
CA LEU A 343 -18.37 -18.42 -11.97
C LEU A 343 -19.46 -19.03 -12.83
N PHE A 344 -19.08 -19.75 -13.89
CA PHE A 344 -20.02 -20.31 -14.86
C PHE A 344 -19.79 -21.81 -15.13
N THR A 345 -20.88 -22.51 -15.44
CA THR A 345 -20.89 -23.86 -16.02
C THR A 345 -20.57 -23.81 -17.51
N ALA A 346 -20.31 -24.95 -18.18
CA ALA A 346 -20.00 -24.96 -19.62
C ALA A 346 -21.14 -24.41 -20.52
N GLN A 347 -22.35 -24.32 -19.98
CA GLN A 347 -23.58 -23.86 -20.65
C GLN A 347 -23.88 -22.37 -20.40
N GLY A 348 -23.03 -21.62 -19.68
CA GLY A 348 -23.26 -20.20 -19.40
C GLY A 348 -24.08 -19.93 -18.13
N GLN A 349 -24.53 -20.97 -17.42
CA GLN A 349 -25.30 -20.81 -16.18
C GLN A 349 -24.37 -20.55 -14.99
N LYS A 350 -24.86 -19.80 -13.99
CA LYS A 350 -24.09 -19.54 -12.75
C LYS A 350 -23.71 -20.86 -12.07
N TYR A 351 -22.45 -20.98 -11.69
CA TYR A 351 -21.92 -22.17 -11.02
C TYR A 351 -22.39 -22.21 -9.57
N ASN A 352 -22.95 -23.35 -9.15
CA ASN A 352 -23.35 -23.56 -7.77
C ASN A 352 -22.16 -24.06 -6.94
N ILE A 353 -21.60 -23.19 -6.10
CA ILE A 353 -20.41 -23.49 -5.28
C ILE A 353 -20.79 -24.33 -4.05
N THR A 354 -21.94 -24.08 -3.44
CA THR A 354 -22.35 -24.80 -2.21
C THR A 354 -22.73 -26.24 -2.49
N ALA A 355 -23.11 -26.58 -3.72
CA ALA A 355 -23.40 -27.96 -4.11
C ALA A 355 -22.16 -28.86 -4.09
N ILE A 356 -20.97 -28.33 -4.40
CA ILE A 356 -19.73 -29.10 -4.57
C ILE A 356 -18.87 -29.17 -3.29
N VAL A 357 -19.34 -28.64 -2.18
CA VAL A 357 -18.63 -28.68 -0.90
C VAL A 357 -19.43 -29.54 0.08
N ASN A 358 -18.80 -30.60 0.59
CA ASN A 358 -19.43 -31.51 1.54
C ASN A 358 -19.52 -30.89 2.95
N ASP A 359 -20.13 -31.59 3.91
CA ASP A 359 -20.29 -31.11 5.30
C ASP A 359 -18.96 -30.96 6.06
N LYS A 360 -17.88 -31.60 5.60
CA LYS A 360 -16.52 -31.52 6.17
C LYS A 360 -15.65 -30.39 5.60
N PHE A 361 -16.25 -29.51 4.79
CA PHE A 361 -15.57 -28.41 4.08
C PHE A 361 -14.66 -28.89 2.95
N GLU A 362 -14.78 -30.14 2.51
CA GLU A 362 -13.97 -30.69 1.44
C GLU A 362 -14.76 -30.66 0.13
N ILE A 363 -14.04 -30.69 -1.00
CA ILE A 363 -14.66 -30.75 -2.32
C ILE A 363 -15.29 -32.13 -2.51
N ASP A 364 -16.59 -32.16 -2.81
CA ASP A 364 -17.33 -33.35 -3.25
C ASP A 364 -17.03 -33.60 -4.73
N LEU A 365 -16.07 -34.48 -5.00
CA LEU A 365 -15.61 -34.78 -6.36
C LEU A 365 -16.71 -35.35 -7.25
N ALA A 366 -17.65 -36.13 -6.70
CA ALA A 366 -18.73 -36.72 -7.49
C ALA A 366 -19.69 -35.64 -8.01
N LYS A 367 -20.10 -34.71 -7.13
CA LYS A 367 -20.93 -33.56 -7.53
C LYS A 367 -20.19 -32.58 -8.41
N TYR A 368 -18.89 -32.41 -8.19
CA TYR A 368 -18.04 -31.59 -9.06
C TYR A 368 -17.98 -32.16 -10.48
N GLU A 369 -17.82 -33.48 -10.63
CA GLU A 369 -17.84 -34.15 -11.93
C GLU A 369 -19.20 -34.05 -12.61
N GLU A 370 -20.30 -34.14 -11.86
CA GLU A 370 -21.67 -33.96 -12.37
C GLU A 370 -21.92 -32.53 -12.89
N GLN A 371 -21.52 -31.51 -12.13
CA GLN A 371 -21.69 -30.10 -12.51
C GLN A 371 -20.68 -29.65 -13.57
N GLY A 372 -19.55 -30.34 -13.68
CA GLY A 372 -18.47 -30.06 -14.60
C GLY A 372 -17.52 -28.95 -14.14
N ARG A 373 -16.55 -28.64 -15.01
CA ARG A 373 -15.48 -27.67 -14.73
C ARG A 373 -16.02 -26.25 -14.57
N ILE A 374 -15.37 -25.50 -13.69
CA ILE A 374 -15.63 -24.08 -13.46
C ILE A 374 -15.06 -23.27 -14.64
N ASN A 375 -15.87 -22.37 -15.20
CA ASN A 375 -15.47 -21.42 -16.22
C ASN A 375 -15.50 -19.99 -15.67
N LEU A 376 -14.56 -19.18 -16.12
CA LEU A 376 -14.35 -17.80 -15.70
C LEU A 376 -14.58 -16.87 -16.89
N SER A 377 -14.93 -15.61 -16.63
CA SER A 377 -14.93 -14.60 -17.69
C SER A 377 -13.53 -14.46 -18.30
N MET A 378 -13.45 -14.14 -19.59
CA MET A 378 -12.15 -14.00 -20.28
C MET A 378 -11.29 -12.91 -19.63
N PHE A 379 -11.92 -11.82 -19.19
CA PHE A 379 -11.24 -10.77 -18.41
C PHE A 379 -10.57 -11.34 -17.16
N PHE A 380 -11.31 -12.11 -16.35
CA PHE A 380 -10.80 -12.66 -15.11
C PHE A 380 -9.70 -13.70 -15.38
N ALA A 381 -9.90 -14.60 -16.34
CA ALA A 381 -8.93 -15.63 -16.69
C ALA A 381 -7.58 -15.05 -17.18
N LEU A 382 -7.59 -14.08 -18.09
CA LEU A 382 -6.34 -13.46 -18.58
C LEU A 382 -5.67 -12.63 -17.49
N THR A 383 -6.44 -11.86 -16.72
CA THR A 383 -5.87 -11.03 -15.65
C THR A 383 -5.15 -11.89 -14.62
N TYR A 384 -5.72 -13.04 -14.22
CA TYR A 384 -5.03 -14.01 -13.37
C TYR A 384 -3.79 -14.61 -14.04
N GLY A 385 -3.89 -14.98 -15.32
CA GLY A 385 -2.75 -15.52 -16.07
C GLY A 385 -1.55 -14.56 -16.13
N PHE A 386 -1.81 -13.28 -16.46
CA PHE A 386 -0.78 -12.24 -16.44
C PHE A 386 -0.32 -11.88 -15.02
N GLY A 387 -1.20 -12.02 -14.02
CA GLY A 387 -0.85 -11.93 -12.61
C GLY A 387 0.26 -12.92 -12.24
N PHE A 388 0.10 -14.20 -12.60
CA PHE A 388 1.15 -15.21 -12.40
C PHE A 388 2.43 -14.90 -13.17
N ALA A 389 2.32 -14.41 -14.41
CA ALA A 389 3.49 -14.00 -15.19
C ALA A 389 4.27 -12.85 -14.51
N THR A 390 3.58 -12.01 -13.73
CA THR A 390 4.23 -10.91 -13.02
C THR A 390 5.17 -11.41 -11.94
N ILE A 391 4.89 -12.54 -11.28
CA ILE A 391 5.78 -13.14 -10.28
C ILE A 391 7.17 -13.39 -10.88
N ALA A 392 7.24 -14.05 -12.04
CA ALA A 392 8.49 -14.31 -12.74
C ALA A 392 9.11 -13.03 -13.33
N SER A 393 8.28 -12.12 -13.84
CA SER A 393 8.72 -10.83 -14.38
C SER A 393 9.39 -9.96 -13.30
N THR A 394 8.83 -9.89 -12.09
CA THR A 394 9.38 -9.14 -10.97
C THR A 394 10.79 -9.63 -10.61
N MET A 395 10.99 -10.95 -10.50
CA MET A 395 12.32 -11.50 -10.23
C MET A 395 13.30 -11.19 -11.35
N THR A 396 12.88 -11.37 -12.60
CA THR A 396 13.73 -11.13 -13.78
C THR A 396 14.11 -9.65 -13.90
N HIS A 397 13.13 -8.76 -13.69
CA HIS A 397 13.33 -7.31 -13.73
C HIS A 397 14.30 -6.85 -12.64
N VAL A 398 14.10 -7.29 -11.40
CA VAL A 398 15.00 -6.94 -10.29
C VAL A 398 16.38 -7.53 -10.50
N ALA A 399 16.50 -8.78 -10.96
CA ALA A 399 17.79 -9.41 -11.22
C ALA A 399 18.59 -8.70 -12.34
N LEU A 400 17.94 -8.30 -13.44
CA LEU A 400 18.61 -7.69 -14.58
C LEU A 400 18.92 -6.20 -14.39
N PHE A 401 17.97 -5.43 -13.85
CA PHE A 401 18.12 -3.98 -13.75
C PHE A 401 18.73 -3.54 -12.42
N TYR A 402 18.35 -4.19 -11.32
CA TYR A 402 18.80 -3.81 -9.98
C TYR A 402 19.81 -4.80 -9.38
N GLY A 403 20.04 -5.96 -9.99
CA GLY A 403 20.87 -7.02 -9.42
C GLY A 403 22.32 -6.59 -9.18
N ARG A 404 22.90 -5.84 -10.13
CA ARG A 404 24.26 -5.29 -9.97
C ARG A 404 24.32 -4.29 -8.82
N GLU A 405 23.37 -3.36 -8.74
CA GLU A 405 23.29 -2.41 -7.64
C GLU A 405 23.09 -3.11 -6.29
N ILE A 406 22.18 -4.09 -6.21
CA ILE A 406 21.94 -4.90 -5.00
C ILE A 406 23.24 -5.61 -4.57
N TYR A 407 23.98 -6.19 -5.51
CA TYR A 407 25.24 -6.89 -5.23
C TYR A 407 26.35 -5.93 -4.76
N ASP A 408 26.54 -4.83 -5.49
CA ASP A 408 27.51 -3.80 -5.14
C ASP A 408 27.19 -3.20 -3.77
N ARG A 409 25.90 -3.04 -3.45
CA ARG A 409 25.41 -2.58 -2.14
C ARG A 409 25.51 -3.62 -1.05
N TYR A 410 25.28 -4.90 -1.34
CA TYR A 410 25.55 -5.98 -0.41
C TYR A 410 27.03 -5.93 0.03
N ARG A 411 27.93 -5.76 -0.95
CA ARG A 411 29.38 -5.60 -0.72
C ARG A 411 29.73 -4.30 0.00
N ALA A 412 29.09 -3.19 -0.37
CA ALA A 412 29.30 -1.87 0.24
C ALA A 412 28.55 -1.68 1.57
N SER A 413 27.66 -2.59 1.99
CA SER A 413 26.91 -2.45 3.25
C SER A 413 27.81 -2.50 4.50
N HIS A 414 29.10 -2.76 4.31
CA HIS A 414 30.15 -2.69 5.31
C HIS A 414 31.08 -1.47 5.19
N THR A 415 31.08 -0.73 4.07
CA THR A 415 32.08 0.32 3.74
C THR A 415 31.53 1.53 2.96
N GLY A 416 30.26 1.55 2.60
CA GLY A 416 29.65 2.54 1.71
C GLY A 416 29.32 3.87 2.38
N LYS A 417 29.23 4.92 1.57
CA LYS A 417 28.84 6.28 1.97
C LYS A 417 27.39 6.30 2.46
N GLU A 418 27.18 6.84 3.65
CA GLU A 418 25.87 6.89 4.29
C GLU A 418 25.08 8.14 3.88
N ASP A 419 23.77 8.00 3.70
CA ASP A 419 22.86 9.12 3.49
C ASP A 419 22.78 10.02 4.74
N ILE A 420 22.56 11.33 4.53
CA ILE A 420 22.46 12.30 5.62
C ILE A 420 21.34 11.94 6.61
N HIS A 421 20.19 11.47 6.14
CA HIS A 421 19.07 11.11 7.03
C HIS A 421 19.40 9.83 7.82
N THR A 422 20.10 8.87 7.22
CA THR A 422 20.61 7.69 7.92
C THR A 422 21.61 8.08 9.02
N ARG A 423 22.50 9.04 8.73
CA ARG A 423 23.44 9.60 9.73
C ARG A 423 22.73 10.32 10.87
N LEU A 424 21.67 11.08 10.58
CA LEU A 424 20.85 11.72 11.62
C LEU A 424 20.15 10.69 12.51
N MET A 425 19.62 9.62 11.90
CA MET A 425 18.94 8.54 12.62
C MET A 425 19.86 7.77 13.59
N ARG A 426 21.19 7.74 13.34
CA ARG A 426 22.16 7.10 14.26
C ARG A 426 22.26 7.74 15.63
N LYS A 427 21.77 8.98 15.81
CA LYS A 427 21.68 9.61 17.14
C LYS A 427 20.69 8.88 18.04
N TYR A 428 19.74 8.13 17.47
CA TYR A 428 18.79 7.32 18.22
C TYR A 428 19.35 5.92 18.45
N LYS A 429 19.03 5.37 19.63
CA LYS A 429 19.35 3.97 19.93
C LYS A 429 18.60 3.07 18.95
N ASP A 430 19.36 2.26 18.22
CA ASP A 430 18.77 1.36 17.24
C ASP A 430 17.97 0.23 17.90
N ILE A 431 17.01 -0.31 17.15
CA ILE A 431 16.16 -1.40 17.59
C ILE A 431 16.98 -2.70 17.54
N PRO A 432 17.12 -3.45 18.64
CA PRO A 432 17.90 -4.68 18.61
C PRO A 432 17.30 -5.70 17.65
N SER A 433 18.09 -6.23 16.71
CA SER A 433 17.60 -7.11 15.64
C SER A 433 16.92 -8.38 16.16
N TRP A 434 17.29 -8.86 17.36
CA TRP A 434 16.67 -10.02 18.00
C TRP A 434 15.16 -9.87 18.23
N TRP A 435 14.63 -8.65 18.36
CA TRP A 435 13.19 -8.42 18.47
C TRP A 435 12.45 -8.91 17.22
N PHE A 436 13.00 -8.67 16.03
CA PHE A 436 12.39 -9.11 14.78
C PHE A 436 12.48 -10.63 14.61
N TYR A 437 13.61 -11.24 14.99
CA TYR A 437 13.74 -12.71 15.00
C TYR A 437 12.78 -13.37 16.00
N ALA A 438 12.64 -12.81 17.20
CA ALA A 438 11.72 -13.31 18.22
C ALA A 438 10.25 -13.16 17.77
N LEU A 439 9.89 -12.01 17.21
CA LEU A 439 8.56 -11.75 16.66
C LEU A 439 8.23 -12.74 15.54
N LEU A 440 9.17 -12.96 14.61
CA LEU A 440 9.03 -13.90 13.51
C LEU A 440 8.87 -15.33 14.02
N ALA A 441 9.73 -15.78 14.93
CA ALA A 441 9.67 -17.12 15.50
C ALA A 441 8.36 -17.37 16.25
N ALA A 442 7.94 -16.43 17.11
CA ALA A 442 6.69 -16.53 17.84
C ALA A 442 5.49 -16.59 16.90
N THR A 443 5.45 -15.72 15.88
CA THR A 443 4.36 -15.69 14.91
C THR A 443 4.30 -16.97 14.08
N PHE A 444 5.45 -17.46 13.64
CA PHE A 444 5.55 -18.69 12.87
C PHE A 444 5.06 -19.91 13.68
N VAL A 445 5.42 -19.99 14.96
CA VAL A 445 4.92 -21.04 15.87
C VAL A 445 3.41 -20.96 16.03
N VAL A 446 2.85 -19.76 16.23
CA VAL A 446 1.40 -19.59 16.37
C VAL A 446 0.66 -19.94 15.06
N SER A 447 1.20 -19.55 13.91
CA SER A 447 0.65 -19.97 12.60
C SER A 447 0.71 -21.49 12.42
N LEU A 448 1.80 -22.15 12.84
CA LEU A 448 1.93 -23.61 12.76
C LEU A 448 0.90 -24.30 13.66
N VAL A 449 0.70 -23.80 14.88
CA VAL A 449 -0.34 -24.30 15.81
C VAL A 449 -1.72 -24.18 15.17
N LEU A 450 -2.01 -23.06 14.50
CA LEU A 450 -3.27 -22.87 13.79
C LEU A 450 -3.43 -23.86 12.62
N CYS A 451 -2.39 -24.10 11.82
CA CYS A 451 -2.42 -25.09 10.72
C CYS A 451 -2.51 -26.54 11.20
N ILE A 452 -2.06 -26.88 12.40
CA ILE A 452 -2.10 -28.25 12.94
C ILE A 452 -3.40 -28.52 13.71
N PHE A 453 -3.76 -27.63 14.64
CA PHE A 453 -4.86 -27.86 15.58
C PHE A 453 -6.21 -27.29 15.12
N LEU A 454 -6.21 -26.34 14.19
CA LEU A 454 -7.42 -25.68 13.66
C LEU A 454 -7.57 -25.88 12.14
N ASN A 455 -6.99 -26.95 11.62
CA ASN A 455 -7.00 -27.25 10.18
C ASN A 455 -8.41 -27.51 9.63
N ASP A 456 -9.32 -28.02 10.46
CA ASP A 456 -10.74 -28.21 10.14
C ASP A 456 -11.44 -26.89 9.78
N GLN A 457 -10.96 -25.76 10.30
CA GLN A 457 -11.51 -24.42 10.04
C GLN A 457 -10.74 -23.65 8.96
N VAL A 458 -9.41 -23.80 8.91
CA VAL A 458 -8.53 -22.98 8.05
C VAL A 458 -8.16 -23.70 6.75
N GLN A 459 -8.19 -25.03 6.75
CA GLN A 459 -7.85 -25.90 5.61
C GLN A 459 -6.48 -25.65 4.99
N MET A 460 -5.52 -25.20 5.79
CA MET A 460 -4.15 -24.95 5.33
C MET A 460 -3.23 -26.03 5.90
N PRO A 461 -2.65 -26.91 5.06
CA PRO A 461 -1.70 -27.90 5.54
C PRO A 461 -0.43 -27.21 6.06
N TRP A 462 0.19 -27.78 7.11
CA TRP A 462 1.37 -27.20 7.76
C TRP A 462 2.55 -26.95 6.80
N TRP A 463 2.75 -27.81 5.80
CA TRP A 463 3.79 -27.65 4.79
C TRP A 463 3.48 -26.48 3.84
N GLY A 464 2.20 -26.17 3.64
CA GLY A 464 1.74 -25.02 2.86
C GLY A 464 2.17 -23.71 3.51
N LEU A 465 2.18 -23.65 4.85
CA LEU A 465 2.68 -22.48 5.59
C LEU A 465 4.19 -22.27 5.36
N LEU A 466 4.98 -23.35 5.39
CA LEU A 466 6.41 -23.28 5.11
C LEU A 466 6.68 -22.81 3.69
N PHE A 467 5.94 -23.36 2.71
CA PHE A 467 6.06 -22.97 1.32
C PHE A 467 5.67 -21.49 1.10
N ALA A 468 4.53 -21.06 1.65
CA ALA A 468 4.08 -19.67 1.58
C ALA A 468 5.08 -18.71 2.25
N GLY A 469 5.60 -19.08 3.43
CA GLY A 469 6.62 -18.31 4.14
C GLY A 469 7.93 -18.21 3.35
N ALA A 470 8.39 -19.30 2.72
CA ALA A 470 9.58 -19.26 1.89
C ALA A 470 9.38 -18.38 0.65
N MET A 471 8.26 -18.55 -0.06
CA MET A 471 7.94 -17.73 -1.23
C MET A 471 7.89 -16.26 -0.87
N ALA A 472 7.06 -15.87 0.10
CA ALA A 472 6.88 -14.46 0.37
C ALA A 472 8.20 -13.84 0.89
N PHE A 473 9.09 -14.58 1.58
CA PHE A 473 10.37 -14.05 2.05
C PHE A 473 11.28 -13.72 0.86
N ILE A 474 11.32 -14.61 -0.15
CA ILE A 474 12.05 -14.39 -1.41
C ILE A 474 11.51 -13.16 -2.14
N PHE A 475 10.19 -12.98 -2.20
CA PHE A 475 9.56 -11.87 -2.93
C PHE A 475 9.60 -10.52 -2.19
N THR A 476 9.77 -10.53 -0.87
CA THR A 476 9.69 -9.29 -0.07
C THR A 476 10.73 -8.27 -0.50
N LEU A 477 11.99 -8.68 -0.70
CA LEU A 477 13.05 -7.75 -1.09
C LEU A 477 12.83 -7.17 -2.52
N PRO A 478 12.63 -7.99 -3.58
CA PRO A 478 12.33 -7.48 -4.91
C PRO A 478 11.13 -6.54 -4.96
N ILE A 479 10.02 -6.91 -4.32
CA ILE A 479 8.80 -6.09 -4.30
C ILE A 479 9.08 -4.77 -3.57
N SER A 480 9.75 -4.81 -2.42
CA SER A 480 10.08 -3.61 -1.67
C SER A 480 10.94 -2.63 -2.48
N ILE A 481 11.90 -3.13 -3.27
CA ILE A 481 12.74 -2.28 -4.13
C ILE A 481 11.92 -1.58 -5.22
N ILE A 482 11.03 -2.32 -5.88
CA ILE A 482 10.13 -1.75 -6.90
C ILE A 482 9.21 -0.71 -6.24
N THR A 483 8.57 -1.03 -5.13
CA THR A 483 7.66 -0.11 -4.45
C THR A 483 8.38 1.14 -3.92
N ALA A 484 9.59 0.99 -3.37
CA ALA A 484 10.39 2.11 -2.85
C ALA A 484 10.85 3.09 -3.94
N THR A 485 10.89 2.67 -5.20
CA THR A 485 11.35 3.49 -6.33
C THR A 485 10.21 3.97 -7.24
N THR A 486 9.14 3.20 -7.37
CA THR A 486 8.02 3.45 -8.30
C THR A 486 6.71 3.82 -7.62
N ASN A 487 6.59 3.58 -6.30
CA ASN A 487 5.32 3.64 -5.56
C ASN A 487 4.22 2.71 -6.10
N GLN A 488 4.61 1.69 -6.87
CA GLN A 488 3.70 0.69 -7.43
C GLN A 488 4.01 -0.69 -6.85
N VAL A 489 2.96 -1.44 -6.63
CA VAL A 489 3.00 -2.83 -6.18
C VAL A 489 1.94 -3.59 -6.96
N ASN A 490 2.27 -4.80 -7.39
CA ASN A 490 1.25 -5.65 -7.98
C ASN A 490 0.44 -6.30 -6.84
N GLN A 491 -0.86 -6.00 -6.76
CA GLN A 491 -1.75 -6.52 -5.70
C GLN A 491 -2.09 -8.02 -5.86
N PHE A 492 -1.66 -8.65 -6.96
CA PHE A 492 -1.82 -10.10 -7.18
C PHE A 492 -0.72 -10.95 -6.54
N ILE A 493 0.28 -10.32 -5.91
CA ILE A 493 1.41 -10.96 -5.18
C ILE A 493 1.39 -10.45 -3.75
#